data_AF-A0A5K0WLP7-F1
#
_entry.id   AF-A0A5K0WLP7-F1
#
_cell.length_a   1.000
_cell.length_b   1.000
_cell.length_c   1.000
_cell.angle_alpha   90.00
_cell.angle_beta   90.00
_cell.angle_gamma   90.00
#
_symmetry.space_group_name_H-M   'P 1'
#
loop_
_entity.id
_entity.type
_entity.pdbx_description
1 polymer ?
#
loop_
_entity_poly.entity_id
_entity_poly.type
_entity_poly.pdbx_seq_one_letter_code
_entity_poly.pdbx_strand_id
1 'polypeptide(L)' 'FDEILLFEGWLCVAPRGRTYIIDYSGLSFGS' A
#
# COMPACT_ATOMS: atom_id res chain seq x y z
N PHE A 1 10.06 -0.53 13.34
CA PHE A 1 10.16 -1.14 12.00
C PHE A 1 9.18 -0.39 11.11
N ASP A 2 9.59 0.02 9.91
CA ASP A 2 8.65 0.52 8.92
C ASP A 2 8.01 -0.72 8.29
N GLU A 3 6.78 -1.03 8.70
CA GLU A 3 6.08 -2.22 8.22
C GLU A 3 5.38 -1.88 6.90
N ILE A 4 5.63 -2.72 5.89
CA ILE A 4 4.96 -2.68 4.60
C ILE A 4 4.23 -4.00 4.42
N LEU A 5 2.92 -3.93 4.22
CA LEU A 5 2.07 -5.06 3.90
C LEU A 5 1.44 -4.85 2.53
N LEU A 6 1.62 -5.84 1.66
CA LEU A 6 1.03 -5.86 0.33
C LEU A 6 -0.06 -6.93 0.29
N PHE A 7 -1.27 -6.54 -0.07
CA PHE A 7 -2.41 -7.46 -0.15
C PHE A 7 -3.28 -7.10 -1.34
N GLU A 8 -3.38 -7.98 -2.34
CA GLU A 8 -4.30 -7.90 -3.49
C GLU A 8 -4.90 -6.51 -3.80
N GLY A 9 -4.09 -5.60 -4.37
CA GLY A 9 -4.57 -4.26 -4.74
C GLY A 9 -4.45 -3.18 -3.65
N TRP A 10 -3.96 -3.52 -2.47
CA TRP A 10 -3.77 -2.64 -1.32
C TRP A 10 -2.32 -2.62 -0.84
N LEU A 11 -1.84 -1.42 -0.54
CA LEU A 11 -0.54 -1.17 0.08
C LEU A 11 -0.75 -0.48 1.42
N CYS A 12 -0.38 -1.17 2.49
CA CYS A 12 -0.40 -0.66 3.85
C CYS A 12 1.01 -0.30 4.28
N VAL A 13 1.23 0.95 4.70
CA VAL A 13 2.53 1.45 5.16
C VAL A 13 2.36 2.08 6.55
N ALA A 14 3.18 1.67 7.51
CA ALA A 14 3.07 2.14 8.90
C ALA A 14 4.34 2.85 9.42
N PRO A 15 4.78 3.98 8.83
CA PRO A 15 5.95 4.69 9.33
C PRO A 15 5.66 5.34 10.69
N ARG A 16 6.55 5.08 11.67
CA ARG A 16 6.49 5.66 13.03
C ARG A 16 5.12 5.51 13.72
N GLY A 17 4.44 4.39 13.47
CA GLY A 17 3.15 4.05 14.08
C GLY A 17 1.94 4.79 13.50
N ARG A 18 2.08 5.51 12.38
CA ARG A 18 0.93 6.04 11.62
C ARG A 18 0.68 5.16 10.42
N THR A 19 -0.55 4.70 10.25
CA THR A 19 -0.94 3.81 9.16
C THR A 19 -1.48 4.59 7.98
N TYR A 20 -0.96 4.30 6.79
CA TYR A 20 -1.45 4.77 5.49
C TYR A 20 -1.88 3.57 4.66
N ILE A 21 -3.06 3.66 4.04
CA ILE A 21 -3.63 2.61 3.20
C ILE A 21 -3.82 3.20 1.81
N ILE A 22 -3.22 2.57 0.80
CA ILE A 22 -3.28 2.99 -0.60
C ILE A 22 -3.97 1.88 -1.38
N ASP A 23 -5.08 2.22 -2.06
CA ASP A 23 -5.73 1.38 -3.05
C ASP A 23 -5.06 1.59 -4.42
N TYR A 24 -4.47 0.52 -4.96
CA TYR A 24 -3.90 0.47 -6.30
C TYR A 24 -4.61 -0.56 -7.19
N SER A 25 -5.77 -1.09 -6.80
CA SER A 25 -6.52 -2.08 -7.57
C SER A 25 -6.88 -1.61 -8.99
N GLY A 26 -7.05 -0.30 -9.18
CA GLY A 26 -7.32 0.33 -10.47
C GLY A 26 -6.09 0.82 -11.25
N LEU A 27 -4.87 0.59 -10.75
CA LEU A 27 -3.65 0.98 -11.46
C LEU A 27 -3.38 -0.01 -12.59
N SER A 28 -3.84 0.32 -13.80
CA SER A 28 -3.32 -0.29 -15.02
C SER A 28 -1.95 0.32 -15.33
N PHE A 29 -0.92 -0.52 -15.39
CA PHE A 29 0.34 -0.10 -16.01
C PHE A 29 0.04 0.17 -17.48
N GLY A 30 0.18 1.43 -17.90
CA GLY A 30 -0.09 1.86 -19.26
C GLY A 30 0.68 1.00 -20.26
N SER A 31 -0.05 0.51 -21.27
CA SER A 31 0.41 -0.26 -22.43
C SER A 31 1.34 0.53 -23.35
#